data_AF-A0A943HZ66-F1
#
_entry.id   AF-A0A943HZ66-F1
#
_cell.length_a   1.000
_cell.length_b   1.000
_cell.length_c   1.000
_cell.angle_alpha   90.00
_cell.angle_beta   90.00
_cell.angle_gamma   90.00
#
_symmetry.space_group_name_H-M   'P 1'
#
loop_
_entity.id
_entity.type
_entity.pdbx_description
1 polymer ?
#
loop_
_entity_poly.entity_id
_entity_poly.type
_entity_poly.pdbx_seq_one_letter_code
_entity_poly.pdbx_strand_id
1 'polypeptide(L)'
;MNHISFGSVLKEARISKGYELNAVSRRLRIRPDILEAIENSDFDRMPPRGYSRNMINAYARFLGLNANDVTRMYLDESYANQIGRAHQNAIEKR
;
A
#
# COMPACT_ATOMS: atom_id res chain seq x y z
N MET A 1 -8.34 8.68 -16.60
CA MET A 1 -9.11 7.67 -15.84
C MET A 1 -8.37 7.45 -14.53
N ASN A 2 -9.03 7.62 -13.38
CA ASN A 2 -8.40 7.32 -12.09
C ASN A 2 -8.11 5.82 -12.03
N HIS A 3 -6.83 5.45 -11.99
CA HIS A 3 -6.43 4.07 -11.72
C HIS A 3 -6.72 3.77 -10.25
N ILE A 4 -7.56 2.77 -9.97
CA ILE A 4 -7.86 2.33 -8.61
C ILE A 4 -6.66 1.50 -8.14
N SER A 5 -5.97 1.95 -7.10
CA SER A 5 -4.84 1.23 -6.51
C SER A 5 -5.20 0.57 -5.18
N PHE A 6 -4.39 -0.38 -4.72
CA PHE A 6 -4.54 -0.95 -3.37
C PHE A 6 -4.50 0.15 -2.29
N GLY A 7 -3.65 1.16 -2.49
CA GLY A 7 -3.52 2.31 -1.59
C GLY A 7 -4.77 3.17 -1.55
N SER A 8 -5.33 3.50 -2.72
CA SER A 8 -6.56 4.31 -2.80
C SER A 8 -7.75 3.58 -2.16
N VAL A 9 -7.88 2.26 -2.37
CA VAL A 9 -8.92 1.44 -1.72
C VAL A 9 -8.81 1.49 -0.19
N LEU A 10 -7.60 1.36 0.37
CA LEU A 10 -7.39 1.48 1.81
C LEU A 10 -7.73 2.88 2.34
N LYS A 11 -7.30 3.92 1.63
CA LYS A 11 -7.55 5.32 1.98
C LYS A 11 -9.05 5.64 1.99
N GLU A 12 -9.75 5.27 0.94
CA GLU A 12 -11.21 5.46 0.82
C GLU A 12 -11.97 4.70 1.91
N ALA A 13 -11.58 3.47 2.20
CA ALA A 13 -12.18 2.68 3.27
C ALA A 13 -11.90 3.28 4.67
N ARG A 14 -10.71 3.84 4.90
CA ARG A 14 -10.41 4.56 6.15
C ARG A 14 -11.30 5.79 6.30
N ILE A 15 -11.36 6.63 5.26
CA ILE A 15 -12.12 7.89 5.26
C ILE A 15 -13.61 7.63 5.42
N SER A 16 -14.17 6.65 4.69
CA SER A 16 -15.59 6.30 4.78
C SER A 16 -16.00 5.78 6.16
N LYS A 17 -15.07 5.20 6.92
CA LYS A 17 -15.26 4.82 8.32
C LYS A 17 -15.00 5.95 9.32
N GLY A 18 -14.62 7.14 8.87
CA GLY A 18 -14.33 8.29 9.73
C GLY A 18 -13.06 8.13 10.57
N TYR A 19 -12.13 7.26 10.17
CA TYR A 19 -10.89 7.06 10.92
C TYR A 19 -9.81 8.06 10.51
N GLU A 20 -9.25 8.74 11.50
CA GLU A 20 -8.02 9.50 11.34
C GLU A 20 -6.81 8.57 11.15
N LEU A 21 -5.88 8.94 10.26
CA LEU A 21 -4.68 8.14 9.97
C LEU A 21 -3.89 7.82 11.25
N ASN A 22 -3.74 8.82 12.12
CA ASN A 22 -3.05 8.66 13.41
C ASN A 22 -3.77 7.71 14.37
N ALA A 23 -5.11 7.62 14.30
CA ALA A 23 -5.87 6.67 15.11
C ALA A 23 -5.61 5.23 14.65
N VAL A 24 -5.63 5.00 13.33
CA VAL A 24 -5.26 3.72 12.73
C VAL A 24 -3.83 3.33 13.08
N SER A 25 -2.89 4.27 12.93
CA SER A 25 -1.48 4.08 13.27
C SER A 25 -1.30 3.54 14.69
N ARG A 26 -1.92 4.19 15.69
CA ARG A 26 -1.88 3.72 17.08
C ARG A 26 -2.49 2.33 17.25
N ARG A 27 -3.61 2.07 16.58
CA ARG A 27 -4.34 0.79 16.70
C ARG A 27 -3.59 -0.39 16.10
N LEU A 28 -2.90 -0.17 14.97
CA LEU A 28 -2.14 -1.18 14.24
C LEU A 28 -0.67 -1.25 14.67
N ARG A 29 -0.19 -0.27 15.45
CA ARG A 29 1.24 -0.11 15.79
C ARG A 29 2.13 0.00 14.55
N ILE A 30 1.63 0.70 13.53
CA ILE A 30 2.35 1.02 12.30
C ILE A 30 2.59 2.52 12.29
N ARG A 31 3.81 2.98 11.97
CA ARG A 31 4.11 4.42 11.94
C ARG A 31 3.20 5.15 10.94
N PRO A 32 2.74 6.39 11.25
CA PRO A 32 1.80 7.11 10.38
C PRO A 32 2.32 7.32 8.95
N ASP A 33 3.62 7.60 8.80
CA ASP A 33 4.27 7.81 7.50
C ASP A 33 4.29 6.55 6.62
N ILE A 34 4.33 5.36 7.24
CA ILE A 34 4.20 4.09 6.52
C ILE A 34 2.76 3.86 6.05
N LEU A 35 1.76 4.19 6.88
CA LEU A 35 0.35 4.11 6.45
C LEU A 35 0.05 5.10 5.33
N GLU A 36 0.63 6.31 5.39
CA GLU A 36 0.55 7.29 4.31
C GLU A 36 1.20 6.77 3.02
N ALA A 37 2.41 6.20 3.10
CA ALA A 37 3.07 5.61 1.94
C ALA A 37 2.24 4.47 1.32
N ILE A 38 1.64 3.62 2.16
CA ILE A 38 0.71 2.57 1.72
C ILE A 38 -0.53 3.17 1.02
N GLU A 39 -1.17 4.19 1.60
CA GLU A 39 -2.35 4.83 1.02
C GLU A 39 -2.07 5.55 -0.31
N ASN A 40 -0.82 5.96 -0.53
CA ASN A 40 -0.38 6.64 -1.75
C ASN A 40 0.28 5.67 -2.76
N SER A 41 0.33 4.36 -2.48
CA SER A 41 1.09 3.38 -3.28
C SER A 41 2.56 3.79 -3.52
N ASP A 42 3.18 4.47 -2.55
CA ASP A 42 4.55 4.98 -2.64
C ASP A 42 5.56 3.87 -2.33
N PHE A 43 5.89 3.07 -3.35
CA PHE A 43 6.80 1.93 -3.22
C PHE A 43 8.21 2.31 -2.78
N ASP A 44 8.66 3.56 -2.96
CA ASP A 44 9.99 4.01 -2.51
C ASP A 44 10.04 4.23 -1.00
N ARG A 45 8.93 4.70 -0.41
CA ARG A 45 8.81 4.94 1.03
C ARG A 45 8.23 3.75 1.79
N MET A 46 7.75 2.74 1.09
CA MET A 46 7.23 1.52 1.69
C MET A 46 8.35 0.63 2.25
N PRO A 47 8.09 -0.12 3.34
CA PRO A 47 9.02 -1.13 3.83
C PRO A 47 9.28 -2.26 2.82
N PRO A 48 10.30 -3.11 3.05
CA PRO A 48 10.53 -4.30 2.24
C PRO A 48 9.27 -5.17 2.12
N ARG A 49 9.12 -5.82 0.96
CA ARG A 49 7.89 -6.49 0.51
C ARG A 49 7.20 -7.37 1.56
N GLY A 50 7.97 -8.11 2.36
CA GLY A 50 7.44 -8.98 3.42
C GLY A 50 6.70 -8.22 4.53
N TYR A 51 7.28 -7.10 4.98
CA TYR A 51 6.66 -6.23 5.98
C TYR A 51 5.44 -5.52 5.41
N SER A 52 5.57 -4.95 4.21
CA SER A 52 4.48 -4.25 3.51
C SER A 52 3.27 -5.15 3.32
N ARG A 53 3.47 -6.41 2.89
CA ARG A 53 2.38 -7.39 2.76
C ARG A 53 1.63 -7.61 4.07
N ASN A 54 2.35 -7.82 5.17
CA ASN A 54 1.74 -8.07 6.47
C ASN A 54 1.00 -6.82 6.99
N MET A 55 1.57 -5.63 6.80
CA MET A 55 0.97 -4.35 7.18
C MET A 55 -0.31 -4.05 6.40
N ILE A 56 -0.27 -4.20 5.07
CA ILE A 56 -1.44 -4.03 4.18
C ILE A 56 -2.54 -5.00 4.56
N ASN A 57 -2.20 -6.26 4.83
CA ASN A 57 -3.16 -7.27 5.25
C ASN A 57 -3.82 -6.91 6.59
N ALA A 58 -3.04 -6.50 7.60
CA ALA A 58 -3.57 -6.06 8.88
C ALA A 58 -4.46 -4.82 8.74
N TYR A 59 -4.08 -3.89 7.88
CA TYR A 59 -4.85 -2.67 7.64
C TYR A 59 -6.18 -2.96 6.95
N ALA A 60 -6.19 -3.79 5.90
CA ALA A 60 -7.40 -4.22 5.24
C ALA A 60 -8.37 -4.94 6.21
N ARG A 61 -7.85 -5.83 7.07
CA ARG A 61 -8.65 -6.49 8.11
C ARG A 61 -9.26 -5.50 9.10
N PHE A 62 -8.48 -4.52 9.55
CA PHE A 62 -8.96 -3.47 10.45
C PHE A 62 -10.08 -2.63 9.82
N LEU A 63 -9.99 -2.36 8.52
CA LEU A 63 -11.01 -1.65 7.74
C LEU A 63 -12.18 -2.56 7.30
N GLY A 64 -12.21 -3.83 7.69
CA GLY A 64 -13.27 -4.77 7.29
C GLY A 64 -13.33 -5.04 5.78
N LEU A 65 -12.22 -4.82 5.07
CA LEU A 65 -12.07 -5.16 3.66
C LEU A 65 -11.66 -6.63 3.52
N ASN A 66 -11.84 -7.19 2.32
CA ASN A 66 -11.24 -8.47 1.98
C ASN A 66 -9.72 -8.31 1.87
N ALA A 67 -9.01 -8.76 2.90
CA ALA A 67 -7.56 -8.63 2.98
C ALA A 67 -6.81 -9.42 1.91
N ASN A 68 -7.40 -10.51 1.40
CA ASN A 68 -6.78 -11.28 0.30
C ASN A 68 -6.81 -10.47 -1.00
N ASP A 69 -7.93 -9.83 -1.30
CA ASP A 69 -8.09 -9.02 -2.52
C ASP A 69 -7.15 -7.81 -2.50
N VAL A 70 -7.14 -7.05 -1.39
CA VAL A 70 -6.25 -5.89 -1.23
C VAL A 70 -4.78 -6.31 -1.30
N THR A 71 -4.41 -7.42 -0.66
CA THR A 71 -3.04 -7.94 -0.73
C THR A 71 -2.68 -8.35 -2.16
N ARG A 72 -3.61 -8.93 -2.92
CA ARG A 72 -3.39 -9.31 -4.32
C ARG A 72 -3.13 -8.09 -5.19
N MET A 73 -3.96 -7.04 -5.06
CA MET A 73 -3.76 -5.76 -5.77
C MET A 73 -2.37 -5.19 -5.48
N TYR A 74 -1.94 -5.19 -4.22
CA TYR A 74 -0.59 -4.76 -3.85
C TYR A 74 0.50 -5.60 -4.53
N LEU A 75 0.35 -6.91 -4.59
CA LEU A 75 1.34 -7.78 -5.23
C LEU A 75 1.44 -7.54 -6.73
N ASP A 76 0.30 -7.35 -7.40
CA ASP A 76 0.24 -7.07 -8.83
C ASP A 76 0.90 -5.72 -9.15
N GLU A 77 0.58 -4.67 -8.39
CA GLU A 77 1.19 -3.34 -8.56
C GLU A 77 2.68 -3.33 -8.18
N SER A 78 3.07 -4.02 -7.11
CA SER A 78 4.48 -4.14 -6.69
C SER A 78 5.32 -4.82 -7.76
N TYR A 79 4.77 -5.85 -8.42
CA TYR A 79 5.42 -6.53 -9.52
C TYR A 79 5.57 -5.60 -10.74
N ALA A 80 4.50 -4.89 -11.12
CA ALA A 80 4.56 -3.92 -12.20
C ALA A 80 5.61 -2.82 -11.95
N ASN A 81 5.68 -2.30 -10.71
CA ASN A 81 6.69 -1.31 -10.31
C ASN A 81 8.12 -1.87 -10.43
N GLN A 82 8.36 -3.10 -9.97
CA GLN A 82 9.68 -3.73 -10.03
C GLN A 82 10.15 -3.94 -11.48
N ILE A 83 9.25 -4.40 -12.37
CA ILE A 83 9.56 -4.58 -13.79
C ILE A 83 9.84 -3.24 -14.46
N GLY A 84 9.04 -2.21 -14.18
CA GLY A 84 9.27 -0.85 -14.70
C GLY A 84 10.64 -0.29 -14.32
N ARG A 85 11.02 -0.43 -13.04
CA ARG A 85 12.36 0.00 -12.56
C ARG A 85 13.50 -0.79 -13.19
N ALA A 86 13.35 -2.11 -13.31
CA ALA A 86 14.36 -2.94 -13.95
C ALA A 86 14.60 -2.53 -15.41
N HIS A 87 13.53 -2.20 -16.14
CA HIS A 87 13.62 -1.70 -17.51
C HIS A 87 14.33 -0.34 -17.59
N GLN A 88 13.97 0.63 -16.74
CA GLN A 88 14.62 1.96 -16.72
C GLN A 88 16.11 1.88 -16.40
N ASN A 89 16.48 1.12 -15.37
CA ASN A 89 17.88 0.92 -14.99
C ASN A 89 18.72 0.28 -16.12
N ALA A 90 18.10 -0.52 -16.99
CA ALA A 90 18.78 -1.14 -18.12
C ALA A 90 18.97 -0.17 -19.30
N ILE A 91 18.11 0.83 -19.45
CA ILE A 91 18.22 1.87 -20.49
C ILE A 91 19.29 2.90 -20.09
N GLU A 92 19.30 3.36 -18.84
CA GLU A 92 20.24 4.39 -18.36
C GLU A 92 21.71 3.92 -18.33
N LYS A 93 21.95 2.61 -18.31
CA LYS A 93 23.30 2.01 -18.32
C LYS A 93 23.86 1.77 -19.73
N ARG A 94 23.16 2.18 -20.79
CA ARG A 94 23.61 2.11 -22.18
C ARG A 94 24.06 3.48 -22.66
#